data_AF-A0A7X7D2M8-F1
#
_entry.id   AF-A0A7X7D2M8-F1
#
_cell.length_a   1.000
_cell.length_b   1.000
_cell.length_c   1.000
_cell.angle_alpha   90.00
_cell.angle_beta   90.00
_cell.angle_gamma   90.00
#
_symmetry.space_group_name_H-M   'P 1'
#
loop_
_entity.id
_entity.type
_entity.pdbx_description
1 polymer ?
#
loop_
_entity_poly.entity_id
_entity_poly.type
_entity_poly.pdbx_seq_one_letter_code
_entity_poly.pdbx_strand_id
1 'polypeptide(L)'
;MLRTTSYRDLKVVDIAREAGTSPATFYQYFPDVESAILVLADDMVTQGVERFESVVASASWKGRAGYDTSEALADTMLAFWAENQPVLRVVDLATDEGDGRFANVRTRLLNDLNNALAAAAKDHQKAGKGQPGLDPNAIAGVLVAMLAHVAAHRLGFEFWGVRTADLKTTMARIIHWSVTGQKPPG
;
A
#
# COMPACT_ATOMS: atom_id res chain seq x y z
N MET A 1 13.70 -16.18 0.05
CA MET A 1 13.05 -17.15 0.96
C MET A 1 11.55 -16.85 1.19
N LEU A 2 11.15 -15.66 1.65
CA LEU A 2 9.72 -15.32 1.94
C LEU A 2 8.72 -15.49 0.77
N ARG A 3 9.21 -15.60 -0.47
CA ARG A 3 8.37 -15.87 -1.65
C ARG A 3 7.72 -17.25 -1.61
N THR A 4 8.42 -18.23 -1.05
CA THR A 4 8.07 -19.66 -1.13
C THR A 4 7.83 -20.32 0.23
N THR A 5 8.17 -19.64 1.33
CA THR A 5 8.12 -20.19 2.69
C THR A 5 7.39 -19.21 3.60
N SER A 6 6.50 -19.72 4.46
CA SER A 6 5.88 -18.93 5.52
C SER A 6 6.96 -18.37 6.44
N TYR A 7 6.82 -17.13 6.91
CA TYR A 7 7.83 -16.54 7.82
C TYR A 7 7.94 -17.33 9.14
N ARG A 8 6.85 -17.98 9.58
CA ARG A 8 6.84 -18.86 10.77
C ARG A 8 7.67 -20.12 10.62
N ASP A 9 7.84 -20.58 9.38
CA ASP A 9 8.66 -21.76 9.07
C ASP A 9 10.10 -21.39 8.74
N LEU A 10 10.41 -20.09 8.67
CA LEU A 10 11.74 -19.58 8.35
C LEU A 10 12.67 -19.78 9.56
N LYS A 11 13.77 -20.51 9.36
CA LYS A 11 14.74 -20.76 10.43
C LYS A 11 16.00 -19.94 10.22
N VAL A 12 16.58 -19.44 11.31
CA VAL A 12 17.86 -18.72 11.32
C VAL A 12 18.97 -19.51 10.62
N VAL A 13 19.00 -20.84 10.79
CA VAL A 13 19.98 -21.70 10.11
C VAL A 13 19.85 -21.68 8.59
N ASP A 14 18.63 -21.56 8.07
CA ASP A 14 18.38 -21.51 6.63
C ASP A 14 18.75 -20.12 6.08
N ILE A 15 18.43 -19.05 6.82
CA ILE A 15 18.84 -17.68 6.47
C ILE A 15 20.36 -17.55 6.44
N ALA A 16 21.03 -18.03 7.50
CA ALA A 16 22.48 -17.97 7.60
C ALA A 16 23.15 -18.76 6.47
N ARG A 17 22.62 -19.95 6.16
CA ARG A 17 23.10 -20.76 5.03
C ARG A 17 22.94 -20.03 3.70
N GLU A 18 21.78 -19.46 3.44
CA GLU A 18 21.51 -18.68 2.22
C GLU A 18 22.44 -17.46 2.10
N ALA A 19 22.72 -16.80 3.22
CA ALA A 19 23.63 -15.67 3.30
C ALA A 19 25.12 -16.05 3.35
N GLY A 20 25.47 -17.34 3.24
CA GLY A 20 26.85 -17.80 3.27
C GLY A 20 27.56 -17.57 4.62
N THR A 21 26.81 -17.53 5.72
CA THR A 21 27.29 -17.19 7.05
C THR A 21 26.84 -18.20 8.12
N SER A 22 27.21 -17.97 9.37
CA SER A 22 26.83 -18.82 10.50
C SER A 22 25.58 -18.30 11.23
N PRO A 23 24.78 -19.16 11.89
CA PRO A 23 23.71 -18.71 12.78
C PRO A 23 24.19 -17.74 13.87
N ALA A 24 25.41 -17.95 14.38
CA ALA A 24 26.02 -17.04 15.35
C ALA A 24 26.22 -15.64 14.76
N THR A 25 26.66 -15.56 13.50
CA THR A 25 26.80 -14.28 12.78
C THR A 25 25.44 -13.62 12.56
N PHE A 26 24.38 -14.38 12.25
CA PHE A 26 23.02 -13.81 12.17
C PHE A 26 22.64 -13.11 13.48
N TYR A 27 22.82 -13.79 14.62
CA TYR A 27 22.46 -13.25 15.93
C TYR A 27 23.33 -12.07 16.37
N GLN A 28 24.46 -11.79 15.70
CA GLN A 28 25.22 -10.56 15.92
C GLN A 28 24.50 -9.32 15.36
N TYR A 29 23.65 -9.49 14.35
CA TYR A 29 22.91 -8.40 13.70
C TYR A 29 21.44 -8.35 14.10
N PHE A 30 20.80 -9.51 14.24
CA PHE A 30 19.37 -9.61 14.47
C PHE A 30 19.06 -10.53 15.66
N PRO A 31 18.29 -10.07 16.65
CA PRO A 31 17.91 -10.92 17.78
C PRO A 31 16.98 -12.07 17.37
N ASP A 32 16.17 -11.86 16.32
CA ASP A 32 15.18 -12.81 15.81
C ASP A 32 14.93 -12.59 14.31
N VAL A 33 14.13 -13.47 13.71
CA VAL A 33 13.78 -13.42 12.28
C VAL A 33 12.94 -12.18 11.97
N GLU A 34 12.00 -11.83 12.85
CA GLU A 34 11.12 -10.68 12.73
C GLU A 34 11.91 -9.37 12.60
N SER A 35 12.98 -9.23 13.38
CA SER A 35 13.87 -8.07 13.34
C SER A 35 14.64 -7.96 12.02
N ALA A 36 15.03 -9.10 11.43
CA ALA A 36 15.60 -9.11 10.08
C ALA A 36 14.56 -8.71 9.02
N ILE A 37 13.32 -9.17 9.17
CA ILE A 37 12.22 -8.81 8.26
C ILE A 37 11.84 -7.33 8.40
N LEU A 38 11.89 -6.76 9.60
CA LEU A 38 11.65 -5.34 9.82
C LEU A 38 12.60 -4.45 9.01
N VAL A 39 13.86 -4.86 8.81
CA VAL A 39 14.78 -4.13 7.94
C VAL A 39 14.32 -4.17 6.48
N LEU A 40 13.84 -5.32 6.01
CA LEU A 40 13.26 -5.43 4.66
C LEU A 40 11.98 -4.58 4.53
N ALA A 41 11.16 -4.55 5.58
CA ALA A 41 9.95 -3.77 5.63
C ALA A 41 10.25 -2.26 5.65
N ASP A 42 11.30 -1.82 6.34
CA ASP A 42 11.75 -0.43 6.35
C ASP A 42 12.24 0.03 4.97
N ASP A 43 13.07 -0.76 4.30
CA ASP A 43 13.52 -0.46 2.93
C ASP A 43 12.33 -0.37 1.96
N MET A 44 11.41 -1.34 2.05
CA MET A 44 10.15 -1.33 1.30
C MET A 44 9.31 -0.08 1.58
N VAL A 45 9.23 0.37 2.84
CA VAL A 45 8.49 1.59 3.22
C VAL A 45 9.13 2.82 2.58
N THR A 46 10.45 2.97 2.64
CA THR A 46 11.15 4.12 2.03
C THR A 46 10.83 4.20 0.53
N GLN A 47 10.96 3.08 -0.19
CA GLN A 47 10.64 3.02 -1.63
C GLN A 47 9.15 3.30 -1.90
N GLY A 48 8.26 2.79 -1.04
CA GLY A 48 6.82 2.97 -1.16
C GLY A 48 6.39 4.42 -0.97
N VAL A 49 6.91 5.09 0.06
CA VAL A 49 6.62 6.51 0.35
C VAL A 49 7.04 7.38 -0.83
N GLU A 50 8.28 7.23 -1.31
CA GLU A 50 8.77 7.99 -2.48
C GLU A 50 7.91 7.75 -3.72
N ARG A 51 7.52 6.50 -3.97
CA ARG A 51 6.68 6.13 -5.12
C ARG A 51 5.29 6.74 -5.02
N PHE A 52 4.62 6.65 -3.87
CA PHE A 52 3.29 7.25 -3.69
C PHE A 52 3.34 8.77 -3.72
N GLU A 53 4.37 9.38 -3.11
CA GLU A 53 4.61 10.81 -3.17
C GLU A 53 4.74 11.27 -4.63
N SER A 54 5.50 10.57 -5.46
CA SER A 54 5.69 10.95 -6.87
C SER A 54 4.37 11.04 -7.66
N VAL A 55 3.39 10.20 -7.32
CA VAL A 55 2.06 10.17 -7.94
C VAL A 55 1.20 11.32 -7.45
N VAL A 56 1.24 11.63 -6.15
CA VAL A 56 0.34 12.64 -5.56
C VAL A 56 0.92 14.05 -5.54
N ALA A 57 2.24 14.23 -5.50
CA ALA A 57 2.91 15.53 -5.48
C ALA A 57 2.82 16.24 -6.84
N SER A 58 2.80 15.48 -7.93
CA SER A 58 2.61 15.99 -9.30
C SER A 58 1.14 16.03 -9.73
N ALA A 59 0.22 15.62 -8.85
CA ALA A 59 -1.18 15.44 -9.19
C ALA A 59 -1.93 16.76 -9.40
N SER A 60 -2.70 16.83 -10.48
CA SER A 60 -3.83 17.75 -10.59
C SER A 60 -5.10 16.95 -10.40
N TRP A 61 -5.92 17.28 -9.40
CA TRP A 61 -7.21 16.63 -9.16
C TRP A 61 -8.36 17.20 -10.01
N LYS A 62 -8.05 18.04 -10.99
CA LYS A 62 -9.04 18.77 -11.80
C LYS A 62 -9.27 18.11 -13.16
N GLY A 63 -10.54 17.95 -13.53
CA GLY A 63 -10.94 17.51 -14.87
C GLY A 63 -10.28 16.19 -15.27
N ARG A 64 -9.83 16.09 -16.52
CA ARG A 64 -9.19 14.86 -17.05
C ARG A 64 -7.91 14.49 -16.28
N ALA A 65 -7.07 15.47 -15.94
CA ALA A 65 -5.85 15.22 -15.17
C ALA A 65 -6.13 14.59 -13.80
N GLY A 66 -7.28 14.90 -13.18
CA GLY A 66 -7.72 14.26 -11.94
C GLY A 66 -8.07 12.79 -12.10
N TYR A 67 -8.58 12.41 -13.27
CA TYR A 67 -8.80 11.00 -13.58
C TYR A 67 -7.48 10.29 -13.93
N ASP A 68 -6.60 10.92 -14.71
CA ASP A 68 -5.28 10.34 -15.03
C ASP A 68 -4.44 10.11 -13.75
N THR A 69 -4.52 11.03 -12.78
CA THR A 69 -3.94 10.85 -11.43
C THR A 69 -4.54 9.62 -10.73
N SER A 70 -5.86 9.44 -10.83
CA SER A 70 -6.55 8.30 -10.20
C SER A 70 -6.15 6.97 -10.84
N GLU A 71 -5.93 6.95 -12.16
CA GLU A 71 -5.42 5.78 -12.89
C GLU A 71 -3.98 5.46 -12.50
N ALA A 72 -3.12 6.48 -12.40
CA ALA A 72 -1.73 6.33 -11.97
C ALA A 72 -1.63 5.81 -10.53
N LEU A 73 -2.46 6.32 -9.62
CA LEU A 73 -2.51 5.85 -8.24
C LEU A 73 -2.99 4.41 -8.14
N ALA A 74 -4.07 4.04 -8.85
CA ALA A 74 -4.55 2.66 -8.87
C ALA A 74 -3.49 1.68 -9.40
N ASP A 75 -2.80 2.05 -10.48
CA ASP A 75 -1.70 1.27 -11.06
C ASP A 75 -0.55 1.09 -10.07
N THR A 76 -0.16 2.20 -9.43
CA THR A 76 0.95 2.23 -8.47
C THR A 76 0.66 1.38 -7.24
N MET A 77 -0.56 1.43 -6.71
CA MET A 77 -0.98 0.55 -5.60
C MET A 77 -0.92 -0.92 -5.99
N LEU A 78 -1.48 -1.30 -7.14
CA LEU A 78 -1.48 -2.69 -7.60
C LEU A 78 -0.05 -3.22 -7.85
N ALA A 79 0.80 -2.42 -8.49
CA ALA A 79 2.17 -2.78 -8.79
C ALA A 79 3.04 -2.89 -7.53
N PHE A 80 2.97 -1.89 -6.64
CA PHE A 80 3.73 -1.88 -5.39
C PHE A 80 3.42 -3.12 -4.52
N TRP A 81 2.13 -3.46 -4.36
CA TRP A 81 1.74 -4.66 -3.63
C TRP A 81 2.19 -5.94 -4.31
N ALA A 82 2.12 -6.03 -5.64
CA ALA A 82 2.57 -7.21 -6.37
C ALA A 82 4.08 -7.45 -6.23
N GLU A 83 4.88 -6.39 -6.28
CA GLU A 83 6.34 -6.42 -6.14
C GLU A 83 6.77 -6.82 -4.72
N ASN A 84 6.05 -6.32 -3.70
CA ASN A 84 6.42 -6.46 -2.29
C ASN A 84 5.57 -7.47 -1.50
N GLN A 85 4.74 -8.23 -2.21
CA GLN A 85 3.78 -9.19 -1.66
C GLN A 85 4.33 -10.09 -0.54
N PRO A 86 5.56 -10.65 -0.65
CA PRO A 86 6.11 -11.52 0.40
C PRO A 86 6.33 -10.81 1.73
N VAL A 87 6.80 -9.56 1.71
CA VAL A 87 7.07 -8.76 2.92
C VAL A 87 5.76 -8.22 3.48
N LEU A 88 4.89 -7.68 2.64
CA LEU A 88 3.58 -7.15 3.05
C LEU A 88 2.71 -8.19 3.76
N ARG A 89 2.72 -9.46 3.32
CA ARG A 89 2.04 -10.55 4.06
C ARG A 89 2.50 -10.69 5.51
N VAL A 90 3.81 -10.54 5.75
CA VAL A 90 4.36 -10.64 7.10
C VAL A 90 3.98 -9.42 7.91
N VAL A 91 4.05 -8.23 7.31
CA VAL A 91 3.62 -6.98 7.94
C VAL A 91 2.15 -7.06 8.38
N ASP A 92 1.27 -7.47 7.48
CA ASP A 92 -0.17 -7.58 7.76
C ASP A 92 -0.44 -8.60 8.87
N LEU A 93 0.12 -9.80 8.76
CA LEU A 93 -0.08 -10.87 9.75
C LEU A 93 0.48 -10.51 11.13
N ALA A 94 1.70 -9.98 11.20
CA ALA A 94 2.30 -9.57 12.46
C ALA A 94 1.56 -8.38 13.10
N THR A 95 1.01 -7.48 12.28
CA THR A 95 0.13 -6.40 12.75
C THR A 95 -1.14 -6.97 13.38
N ASP A 96 -1.80 -7.93 12.72
CA ASP A 96 -3.02 -8.58 13.22
C ASP A 96 -2.77 -9.39 14.50
N GLU A 97 -1.56 -9.90 14.70
CA GLU A 97 -1.12 -10.58 15.93
C GLU A 97 -0.65 -9.63 17.04
N GLY A 98 -0.61 -8.31 16.77
CA GLY A 98 -0.33 -7.28 17.77
C GLY A 98 1.13 -6.84 17.89
N ASP A 99 2.01 -7.17 16.94
CA ASP A 99 3.36 -6.60 16.91
C ASP A 99 3.33 -5.14 16.45
N GLY A 100 3.43 -4.22 17.41
CA GLY A 100 3.40 -2.78 17.17
C GLY A 100 4.50 -2.27 16.24
N ARG A 101 5.62 -2.99 16.08
CA ARG A 101 6.70 -2.58 15.15
C ARG A 101 6.20 -2.66 13.70
N PHE A 102 5.50 -3.73 13.35
CA PHE A 102 4.90 -3.91 12.02
C PHE A 102 3.68 -3.01 11.81
N ALA A 103 2.89 -2.75 12.85
CA ALA A 103 1.82 -1.74 12.78
C ALA A 103 2.36 -0.34 12.42
N ASN A 104 3.53 0.02 12.96
CA ASN A 104 4.23 1.28 12.64
C ASN A 104 4.78 1.31 11.21
N VAL A 105 5.24 0.18 10.65
CA VAL A 105 5.60 0.05 9.23
C VAL A 105 4.38 0.39 8.37
N ARG A 106 3.23 -0.25 8.62
CA ARG A 106 2.00 -0.02 7.84
C ARG A 106 1.52 1.43 7.92
N THR A 107 1.62 2.02 9.10
CA THR A 107 1.25 3.43 9.33
C THR A 107 2.13 4.37 8.50
N ARG A 108 3.46 4.21 8.58
CA ARG A 108 4.40 5.04 7.81
C ARG A 108 4.21 4.93 6.31
N LEU A 109 4.00 3.72 5.79
CA LEU A 109 3.80 3.47 4.36
C LEU A 109 2.64 4.30 3.77
N LEU A 110 1.54 4.43 4.53
CA LEU A 110 0.25 4.89 4.01
C LEU A 110 -0.16 6.29 4.48
N ASN A 111 0.51 6.84 5.50
CA ASN A 111 0.12 8.10 6.13
C ASN A 111 0.15 9.29 5.16
N ASP A 112 1.22 9.42 4.37
CA ASP A 112 1.38 10.58 3.50
C ASP A 112 0.42 10.52 2.31
N LEU A 113 0.19 9.32 1.77
CA LEU A 113 -0.86 9.09 0.78
C LEU A 113 -2.25 9.46 1.33
N ASN A 114 -2.56 9.03 2.56
CA ASN A 114 -3.80 9.39 3.23
C ASN A 114 -3.95 10.92 3.37
N ASN A 115 -2.91 11.61 3.82
CA ASN A 115 -2.93 13.06 3.98
C ASN A 115 -3.11 13.78 2.64
N ALA A 116 -2.46 13.32 1.58
CA ALA A 116 -2.60 13.88 0.25
C ALA A 116 -4.04 13.74 -0.29
N LEU A 117 -4.65 12.56 -0.14
CA LEU A 117 -6.03 12.33 -0.56
C LEU A 117 -7.03 13.15 0.27
N ALA A 118 -6.80 13.28 1.59
CA ALA A 118 -7.63 14.09 2.47
C ALA A 118 -7.55 15.58 2.09
N ALA A 119 -6.35 16.08 1.78
CA ALA A 119 -6.15 17.44 1.30
C ALA A 119 -6.89 17.68 -0.03
N ALA A 120 -6.76 16.76 -1.00
CA ALA A 120 -7.45 16.86 -2.27
C ALA A 120 -8.99 16.87 -2.11
N ALA A 121 -9.54 15.97 -1.29
CA ALA A 121 -10.98 15.94 -1.01
C ALA A 121 -11.46 17.24 -0.33
N LYS A 122 -10.69 17.75 0.63
CA LYS A 122 -10.97 19.02 1.32
C LYS A 122 -10.99 20.20 0.37
N ASP A 123 -10.03 20.27 -0.55
CA ASP A 123 -9.93 21.36 -1.52
C ASP A 123 -11.09 21.34 -2.53
N HIS A 124 -11.51 20.15 -2.96
CA HIS A 124 -12.71 20.00 -3.79
C HIS A 124 -13.98 20.42 -3.03
N GLN A 125 -14.13 20.02 -1.77
CA GLN A 125 -15.25 20.46 -0.93
C GLN A 125 -15.30 21.99 -0.75
N LYS A 126 -14.16 22.63 -0.45
CA LYS A 126 -14.07 24.10 -0.35
C LYS A 126 -14.47 24.81 -1.64
N ALA A 127 -14.21 24.21 -2.80
CA ALA A 127 -14.58 24.74 -4.10
C ALA A 127 -16.05 24.45 -4.49
N GLY A 128 -16.88 23.95 -3.55
CA GLY A 128 -18.27 23.57 -3.83
C GLY A 128 -18.41 22.30 -4.67
N LYS A 129 -17.35 21.50 -4.79
CA LYS A 129 -17.31 20.19 -5.44
C LYS A 129 -17.09 19.10 -4.37
N GLY A 130 -16.66 17.89 -4.75
CA GLY A 130 -16.36 16.84 -3.78
C GLY A 130 -17.62 16.17 -3.21
N GLN A 131 -17.46 15.56 -2.04
CA GLN A 131 -18.53 14.87 -1.32
C GLN A 131 -19.02 15.74 -0.15
N PRO A 132 -20.07 16.56 -0.31
CA PRO A 132 -20.51 17.47 0.75
C PRO A 132 -20.98 16.72 1.99
N GLY A 133 -20.62 17.23 3.17
CA GLY A 133 -21.04 16.68 4.46
C GLY A 133 -20.23 15.47 4.97
N LEU A 134 -19.27 14.97 4.19
CA LEU A 134 -18.34 13.92 4.64
C LEU A 134 -17.01 14.51 5.13
N ASP A 135 -16.40 13.92 6.15
CA ASP A 135 -15.05 14.28 6.60
C ASP A 135 -14.00 13.86 5.55
N PRO A 136 -13.18 14.78 5.01
CA PRO A 136 -12.09 14.46 4.09
C PRO A 136 -11.13 13.38 4.59
N ASN A 137 -10.85 13.34 5.89
CA ASN A 137 -9.98 12.32 6.48
C ASN A 137 -10.63 10.94 6.45
N ALA A 138 -11.96 10.87 6.65
CA ALA A 138 -12.70 9.62 6.53
C ALA A 138 -12.74 9.13 5.07
N ILE A 139 -12.91 10.04 4.10
CA ILE A 139 -12.81 9.70 2.67
C ILE A 139 -11.45 9.09 2.36
N ALA A 140 -10.37 9.75 2.76
CA ALA A 140 -9.01 9.27 2.53
C ALA A 140 -8.74 7.93 3.22
N GLY A 141 -9.12 7.80 4.49
CA GLY A 141 -8.90 6.58 5.27
C GLY A 141 -9.61 5.37 4.67
N VAL A 142 -10.87 5.52 4.26
CA VAL A 142 -11.62 4.46 3.58
C VAL A 142 -11.00 4.13 2.23
N LEU A 143 -10.62 5.13 1.43
CA LEU A 143 -9.96 4.90 0.14
C LEU A 143 -8.67 4.12 0.33
N VAL A 144 -7.75 4.59 1.18
CA VAL A 144 -6.44 3.95 1.38
C VAL A 144 -6.61 2.52 1.88
N ALA A 145 -7.50 2.28 2.85
CA ALA A 145 -7.78 0.94 3.35
C ALA A 145 -8.34 0.02 2.26
N MET A 146 -9.31 0.49 1.48
CA MET A 146 -9.90 -0.26 0.37
C MET A 146 -8.86 -0.58 -0.69
N LEU A 147 -8.07 0.41 -1.14
CA LEU A 147 -7.08 0.23 -2.20
C LEU A 147 -5.97 -0.74 -1.80
N ALA A 148 -5.46 -0.62 -0.58
CA ALA A 148 -4.47 -1.54 -0.03
C ALA A 148 -5.02 -2.97 0.03
N HIS A 149 -6.26 -3.14 0.49
CA HIS A 149 -6.90 -4.45 0.59
C HIS A 149 -7.16 -5.07 -0.80
N VAL A 150 -7.64 -4.28 -1.76
CA VAL A 150 -7.84 -4.76 -3.15
C VAL A 150 -6.52 -5.20 -3.76
N ALA A 151 -5.45 -4.43 -3.55
CA ALA A 151 -4.12 -4.76 -4.06
C ALA A 151 -3.54 -6.02 -3.42
N ALA A 152 -3.71 -6.20 -2.10
CA ALA A 152 -3.34 -7.42 -1.40
C ALA A 152 -4.14 -8.65 -1.87
N HIS A 153 -5.42 -8.45 -2.22
CA HIS A 153 -6.34 -9.51 -2.66
C HIS A 153 -6.35 -9.75 -4.19
N ARG A 154 -5.44 -9.13 -4.95
CA ARG A 154 -5.42 -9.18 -6.43
C ARG A 154 -5.51 -10.59 -7.00
N LEU A 155 -4.76 -11.55 -6.46
CA LEU A 155 -4.79 -12.94 -6.94
C LEU A 155 -6.12 -13.66 -6.65
N GLY A 156 -6.81 -13.28 -5.56
CA GLY A 156 -8.15 -13.80 -5.25
C GLY A 156 -9.18 -13.31 -6.26
N PHE A 157 -9.09 -12.04 -6.65
CA PHE A 157 -9.91 -11.49 -7.74
C PHE A 157 -9.65 -12.15 -9.09
N GLU A 158 -8.37 -12.42 -9.43
CA GLU A 158 -8.03 -13.15 -10.66
C GLU A 158 -8.59 -14.57 -10.65
N PHE A 159 -8.55 -15.25 -9.49
CA PHE A 159 -9.19 -16.55 -9.31
C PHE A 159 -10.71 -16.50 -9.51
N TRP A 160 -11.36 -15.38 -9.16
CA TRP A 160 -12.78 -15.13 -9.44
C TRP A 160 -13.06 -14.65 -10.88
N GLY A 161 -12.05 -14.63 -11.75
CA GLY A 161 -12.19 -14.23 -13.15
C GLY A 161 -12.16 -12.72 -13.39
N VAL A 162 -11.81 -11.91 -12.39
CA VAL A 162 -11.67 -10.46 -12.54
C VAL A 162 -10.26 -10.11 -12.99
N ARG A 163 -10.13 -9.45 -14.15
CA ARG A 163 -8.81 -9.08 -14.67
C ARG A 163 -8.22 -7.92 -13.88
N THR A 164 -6.90 -7.93 -13.67
CA THR A 164 -6.18 -6.81 -13.02
C THR A 164 -6.46 -5.46 -13.70
N ALA A 165 -6.64 -5.44 -15.03
CA ALA A 165 -7.02 -4.22 -15.75
C ALA A 165 -8.39 -3.67 -15.33
N ASP A 166 -9.38 -4.55 -15.12
CA ASP A 166 -10.72 -4.14 -14.68
C ASP A 166 -10.69 -3.64 -13.22
N LEU A 167 -9.86 -4.23 -12.36
CA LEU A 167 -9.60 -3.72 -11.00
C LEU A 167 -9.01 -2.31 -11.05
N LYS A 168 -7.97 -2.09 -11.85
CA LYS A 168 -7.34 -0.77 -12.03
C LYS A 168 -8.37 0.28 -12.44
N THR A 169 -9.16 0.01 -13.49
CA THR A 169 -10.20 0.94 -13.95
C THR A 169 -11.24 1.20 -12.86
N THR A 170 -11.66 0.18 -12.13
CA THR A 170 -12.65 0.32 -11.05
C THR A 170 -12.10 1.16 -9.88
N MET A 171 -10.87 0.87 -9.44
CA MET A 171 -10.19 1.64 -8.41
C MET A 171 -10.05 3.12 -8.82
N ALA A 172 -9.60 3.40 -10.04
CA ALA A 172 -9.43 4.76 -10.55
C ALA A 172 -10.76 5.54 -10.53
N ARG A 173 -11.86 4.90 -10.94
CA ARG A 173 -13.19 5.52 -10.91
C ARG A 173 -13.67 5.82 -9.49
N ILE A 174 -13.43 4.91 -8.55
CA ILE A 174 -13.78 5.11 -7.14
C ILE A 174 -12.93 6.22 -6.51
N ILE A 175 -11.61 6.22 -6.75
CA ILE A 175 -10.71 7.29 -6.30
C ILE A 175 -11.21 8.64 -6.81
N HIS A 176 -11.40 8.76 -8.13
CA HIS A 176 -11.78 10.01 -8.77
C HIS A 176 -13.11 10.54 -8.21
N TRP A 177 -14.12 9.68 -8.12
CA TRP A 177 -15.44 10.08 -7.63
C TRP A 177 -15.39 10.48 -6.15
N SER A 178 -14.73 9.69 -5.31
CA SER A 178 -14.63 9.94 -3.87
C SER A 178 -13.87 11.23 -3.55
N VAL A 179 -12.79 11.53 -4.27
CA VAL A 179 -12.00 12.76 -4.05
C VAL A 179 -12.68 13.98 -4.64
N THR A 180 -13.18 13.89 -5.87
CA THR A 180 -13.57 15.09 -6.63
C THR A 180 -15.07 15.37 -6.63
N GLY A 181 -15.91 14.37 -6.29
CA GLY A 181 -17.37 14.40 -6.44
C GLY A 181 -17.85 14.37 -7.91
N GLN A 182 -16.93 14.27 -8.87
CA GLN A 182 -17.24 14.32 -10.29
C GLN A 182 -17.45 12.91 -10.85
N LYS A 183 -18.33 12.79 -11.84
CA LYS A 183 -18.49 11.54 -12.57
C LYS A 183 -17.19 11.27 -13.35
N PRO A 184 -16.59 10.08 -13.24
CA PRO A 184 -15.41 9.72 -14.01
C PRO A 184 -15.67 9.85 -15.52
N PRO A 185 -14.63 10.11 -16.35
CA PRO A 185 -14.74 10.06 -17.80
C PRO A 185 -15.37 8.72 -18.24
N GLY A 186 -16.23 8.80 -19.25
CA GLY A 186 -16.82 7.63 -19.90
C GLY A 186 -15.83 6.89 -20.78
#